data_AF-A0A2J5PKU1-F1
#
_entry.id   AF-A0A2J5PKU1-F1
#
_cell.length_a   1.000
_cell.length_b   1.000
_cell.length_c   1.000
_cell.angle_alpha   90.00
_cell.angle_beta   90.00
_cell.angle_gamma   90.00
#
_symmetry.space_group_name_H-M   'P 1'
#
loop_
_entity.id
_entity.type
_entity.pdbx_description
1 polymer ?
#
loop_
_entity_poly.entity_id
_entity_poly.type
_entity_poly.pdbx_seq_one_letter_code
_entity_poly.pdbx_strand_id
1 'polypeptide(L)'
;MTDSTIKIYNARYSKLMKLLDFIAVNLFIFAYLKYFFVEPSTASLFLGIIYSLIFIRANEHFQLYSGQFKGQYLKKLTKLFFSVSISGLLSFLLFVSAELLLNNHASTNAVRLAEIIVLCSIAIFISMFLIRVISSRYFFKSRLKVAILGITPAGLAIEQALFKEYTHDGIDITFFEDRAVQRDSRLLSIEKKGNSRDLLALAKAGEIDEVYIALPMVAQQRIRQFLNEFSDTTVDVFLVPDLFSYSSHISQLRMFGNIQTISIFTSPFEGEGAVLKRIEDIVLGAFFTLVSLPVMLAVAIGIKL
;
A
#
# COMPACT_ATOMS: atom_id res chain seq x y z
N MET A 1 -17.19 24.10 3.98
CA MET A 1 -15.98 23.93 3.15
C MET A 1 -15.39 22.57 3.46
N THR A 2 -15.92 21.55 2.78
CA THR A 2 -15.43 20.18 2.88
C THR A 2 -14.39 19.99 1.79
N ASP A 3 -13.11 20.05 2.17
CA ASP A 3 -12.03 19.55 1.32
C ASP A 3 -12.24 18.06 1.12
N SER A 4 -12.98 17.71 0.07
CA SER A 4 -13.02 16.35 -0.46
C SER A 4 -11.67 16.07 -1.10
N THR A 5 -10.70 15.77 -0.26
CA THR A 5 -9.43 15.16 -0.63
C THR A 5 -9.76 13.79 -1.21
N ILE A 6 -9.91 13.77 -2.53
CA ILE A 6 -10.07 12.54 -3.30
C ILE A 6 -8.90 11.64 -2.94
N LYS A 7 -9.23 10.46 -2.41
CA LYS A 7 -8.26 9.44 -2.01
C LYS A 7 -7.54 8.94 -3.25
N ILE A 8 -6.43 9.60 -3.56
CA ILE A 8 -5.36 9.04 -4.38
C ILE A 8 -5.01 7.70 -3.74
N TYR A 9 -5.06 6.66 -4.56
CA TYR A 9 -4.91 5.24 -4.23
C TYR A 9 -3.87 5.05 -3.12
N ASN A 10 -4.33 4.90 -1.89
CA ASN A 10 -3.45 4.79 -0.75
C ASN A 10 -3.77 3.53 0.04
N ALA A 11 -2.77 2.66 -0.04
CA ALA A 11 -2.54 1.49 0.79
C ALA A 11 -3.36 0.25 0.40
N ARG A 12 -2.91 -0.38 -0.69
CA ARG A 12 -3.23 -1.76 -1.14
C ARG A 12 -3.29 -2.79 0.00
N TYR A 13 -2.60 -2.52 1.11
CA TYR A 13 -2.50 -3.38 2.30
C TYR A 13 -2.71 -2.62 3.63
N SER A 14 -3.35 -1.44 3.62
CA SER A 14 -3.43 -0.58 4.82
C SER A 14 -4.06 -1.28 6.01
N LYS A 15 -5.24 -1.89 5.83
CA LYS A 15 -6.02 -2.42 6.94
C LYS A 15 -5.38 -3.69 7.45
N LEU A 16 -4.83 -4.51 6.54
CA LEU A 16 -4.06 -5.69 6.89
C LEU A 16 -2.84 -5.33 7.73
N MET A 17 -2.08 -4.29 7.36
CA MET A 17 -0.94 -3.83 8.15
C MET A 17 -1.38 -3.28 9.51
N LYS A 18 -2.48 -2.51 9.59
CA LYS A 18 -3.03 -2.03 10.87
C LYS A 18 -3.45 -3.19 11.78
N LEU A 19 -4.07 -4.24 11.23
CA LEU A 19 -4.48 -5.42 11.99
C LEU A 19 -3.25 -6.20 12.50
N LEU A 20 -2.25 -6.39 11.65
CA LEU A 20 -1.01 -7.07 12.03
C LEU A 20 -0.29 -6.29 13.13
N ASP A 21 -0.21 -4.96 13.01
CA ASP A 21 0.37 -4.10 14.03
C ASP A 21 -0.39 -4.18 15.35
N PHE A 22 -1.73 -4.18 15.30
CA PHE A 22 -2.58 -4.37 16.48
C PHE A 22 -2.28 -5.69 17.20
N ILE A 23 -2.23 -6.80 16.44
CA ILE A 23 -1.96 -8.13 16.98
C ILE A 23 -0.54 -8.22 17.54
N ALA A 24 0.45 -7.71 16.82
CA ALA A 24 1.85 -7.73 17.24
C ALA A 24 2.06 -6.99 18.57
N VAL A 25 1.54 -5.76 18.68
CA VAL A 25 1.63 -4.97 19.92
C VAL A 25 1.04 -5.72 21.11
N ASN A 26 -0.19 -6.22 20.98
CA ASN A 26 -0.88 -6.89 22.07
C ASN A 26 -0.23 -8.23 22.43
N LEU A 27 0.28 -8.98 21.43
CA LEU A 27 1.00 -10.23 21.66
C LEU A 27 2.32 -9.99 22.39
N PHE A 28 3.09 -8.97 22.01
CA PHE A 28 4.33 -8.62 22.71
C PHE A 28 4.10 -8.19 24.14
N ILE A 29 3.09 -7.34 24.37
CA ILE A 29 2.73 -6.90 25.73
C ILE A 29 2.27 -8.09 26.56
N PHE A 30 1.42 -8.96 26.02
CA PHE A 30 0.99 -10.18 26.71
C PHE A 30 2.16 -11.13 27.02
N ALA A 31 3.07 -11.36 26.07
CA ALA A 31 4.23 -12.22 26.25
C ALA A 31 5.19 -11.65 27.31
N TYR A 32 5.44 -10.35 27.27
CA TYR A 32 6.26 -9.67 28.27
C TYR A 32 5.64 -9.76 29.67
N LEU A 33 4.34 -9.49 29.78
CA LEU A 33 3.62 -9.61 31.04
C LEU A 33 3.67 -11.03 31.58
N LYS A 34 3.46 -12.06 30.76
CA LYS A 34 3.54 -13.46 31.17
C LYS A 34 4.94 -13.89 31.62
N TYR A 35 5.99 -13.32 31.01
CA TYR A 35 7.37 -13.64 31.37
C TYR A 35 7.80 -13.05 32.73
N PHE A 36 7.35 -11.83 33.04
CA PHE A 36 7.76 -11.10 34.26
C PHE A 36 6.70 -11.08 35.39
N PHE A 37 5.43 -11.35 35.08
CA PHE A 37 4.30 -11.35 36.03
C PHE A 37 3.51 -12.66 35.89
N VAL A 38 3.34 -13.37 37.00
CA VAL A 38 2.76 -14.73 37.02
C VAL A 38 1.31 -14.76 36.50
N GLU A 39 0.57 -13.65 36.56
CA GLU A 39 -0.71 -13.48 35.85
C GLU A 39 -0.90 -12.03 35.35
N PRO A 40 -1.24 -11.82 34.07
CA PRO A 40 -1.56 -10.49 33.55
C PRO A 40 -2.88 -9.98 34.13
N SER A 41 -2.86 -8.80 34.76
CA SER A 41 -4.08 -8.14 35.25
C SER A 41 -4.93 -7.57 34.11
N THR A 42 -6.22 -7.37 34.34
CA THR A 42 -7.11 -6.71 33.37
C THR A 42 -6.60 -5.32 32.96
N ALA A 43 -6.07 -4.54 33.91
CA ALA A 43 -5.48 -3.23 33.64
C ALA A 43 -4.27 -3.29 32.69
N SER A 44 -3.45 -4.34 32.81
CA SER A 44 -2.28 -4.53 31.93
C SER A 44 -2.66 -4.90 30.49
N LEU A 45 -3.79 -5.59 30.30
CA LEU A 45 -4.36 -5.85 28.97
C LEU A 45 -4.91 -4.56 28.34
N PHE A 46 -5.57 -3.70 29.14
CA PHE A 46 -6.02 -2.39 28.66
C PHE A 46 -4.86 -1.49 28.22
N LEU A 47 -3.71 -1.55 28.88
CA LEU A 47 -2.51 -0.83 28.46
C LEU A 47 -2.09 -1.21 27.03
N GLY A 48 -2.14 -2.51 26.68
CA GLY A 48 -1.82 -2.97 25.34
C GLY A 48 -2.78 -2.47 24.28
N ILE A 49 -4.08 -2.46 24.59
CA ILE A 49 -5.11 -1.91 23.70
C ILE A 49 -4.88 -0.41 23.51
N ILE A 50 -4.69 0.36 24.58
CA ILE A 50 -4.43 1.81 24.52
C ILE A 50 -3.19 2.10 23.68
N TYR A 51 -2.08 1.40 23.93
CA TYR A 51 -0.86 1.56 23.14
C TYR A 51 -1.12 1.29 21.66
N SER A 52 -1.75 0.15 21.34
CA SER A 52 -1.99 -0.24 19.94
C SER A 52 -2.84 0.78 19.19
N LEU A 53 -3.85 1.37 19.83
CA LEU A 53 -4.71 2.39 19.22
C LEU A 53 -3.96 3.70 18.97
N ILE A 54 -3.20 4.18 19.95
CA ILE A 54 -2.37 5.38 19.80
C ILE A 54 -1.34 5.15 18.69
N PHE A 55 -0.72 3.97 18.68
CA PHE A 55 0.28 3.60 17.70
C PHE A 55 -0.25 3.55 16.27
N ILE A 56 -1.43 2.96 16.07
CA ILE A 56 -2.08 2.95 14.76
C ILE A 56 -2.37 4.39 14.30
N ARG A 57 -2.84 5.26 15.20
CA ARG A 57 -3.11 6.67 14.87
C ARG A 57 -1.85 7.46 14.57
N ALA A 58 -0.78 7.25 15.33
CA ALA A 58 0.51 7.87 15.07
C ALA A 58 1.06 7.41 13.70
N ASN A 59 1.02 6.11 13.41
CA ASN A 59 1.46 5.58 12.12
C ASN A 59 0.63 6.10 10.94
N GLU A 60 -0.67 6.31 11.12
CA GLU A 60 -1.54 6.92 10.12
C GLU A 60 -1.19 8.39 9.88
N HIS A 61 -0.97 9.16 10.95
CA HIS A 61 -0.53 10.56 10.87
C HIS A 61 0.82 10.70 10.12
N PHE A 62 1.78 9.82 10.40
CA PHE A 62 3.07 9.82 9.71
C PHE A 62 3.02 9.21 8.29
N GLN A 63 1.86 8.73 7.84
CA GLN A 63 1.66 8.04 6.56
C GLN A 63 2.57 6.80 6.42
N LEU A 64 2.78 6.08 7.52
CA LEU A 64 3.59 4.86 7.54
C LEU A 64 2.84 3.66 6.93
N TYR A 65 1.52 3.75 6.73
CA TYR A 65 0.72 2.73 6.06
C TYR A 65 0.61 2.89 4.54
N SER A 66 1.16 3.94 3.94
CA SER A 66 1.00 4.26 2.51
C SER A 66 1.75 3.32 1.52
N GLY A 67 2.21 2.14 1.96
CA GLY A 67 2.85 1.12 1.10
C GLY A 67 4.25 1.46 0.55
N GLN A 68 4.62 2.73 0.46
CA GLN A 68 5.87 3.17 -0.18
C GLN A 68 7.08 3.09 0.79
N PHE A 69 7.72 1.93 0.92
CA PHE A 69 8.94 1.79 1.75
C PHE A 69 10.24 1.77 0.94
N LYS A 70 10.15 1.48 -0.36
CA LYS A 70 11.32 1.35 -1.22
C LYS A 70 11.94 2.74 -1.47
N GLY A 71 13.27 2.84 -1.40
CA GLY A 71 14.02 4.09 -1.61
C GLY A 71 13.94 5.13 -0.48
N GLN A 72 12.97 5.04 0.44
CA GLN A 72 12.75 6.02 1.51
C GLN A 72 13.02 5.48 2.92
N TYR A 73 13.86 4.44 3.04
CA TYR A 73 14.10 3.73 4.31
C TYR A 73 14.47 4.67 5.47
N LEU A 74 15.38 5.62 5.27
CA LEU A 74 15.80 6.57 6.32
C LEU A 74 14.67 7.49 6.78
N LYS A 75 13.91 8.06 5.84
CA LYS A 75 12.76 8.93 6.16
C LYS A 75 11.66 8.17 6.89
N LYS A 76 11.41 6.92 6.51
CA LYS A 76 10.40 6.09 7.20
C LYS A 76 10.89 5.56 8.54
N LEU A 77 12.19 5.30 8.69
CA LEU A 77 12.81 4.92 9.97
C LEU A 77 12.66 6.04 11.00
N THR A 78 12.96 7.29 10.63
CA THR A 78 12.82 8.43 11.55
C THR A 78 11.35 8.65 11.92
N LYS A 79 10.43 8.60 10.96
CA LYS A 79 8.98 8.64 11.22
C LYS A 79 8.52 7.52 12.15
N LEU A 80 9.01 6.30 11.95
CA LEU A 80 8.68 5.15 12.80
C LEU A 80 9.20 5.36 14.23
N PHE A 81 10.43 5.88 14.38
CA PHE A 81 11.00 6.19 15.69
C PHE A 81 10.15 7.20 16.46
N PHE A 82 9.73 8.30 15.81
CA PHE A 82 8.84 9.28 16.43
C PHE A 82 7.46 8.69 16.75
N SER A 83 6.91 7.87 15.87
CA SER A 83 5.62 7.21 16.08
C SER A 83 5.64 6.30 17.31
N VAL A 84 6.64 5.43 17.41
CA VAL A 84 6.84 4.53 18.56
C VAL A 84 7.05 5.34 19.85
N SER A 85 7.89 6.37 19.81
CA SER A 85 8.21 7.19 20.98
C SER A 85 7.00 7.95 21.51
N ILE A 86 6.23 8.60 20.62
CA ILE A 86 5.01 9.33 20.99
C ILE A 86 3.97 8.36 21.57
N SER A 87 3.84 7.17 20.96
CA SER A 87 2.88 6.16 21.40
C SER A 87 3.22 5.60 22.78
N GLY A 88 4.50 5.31 23.03
CA GLY A 88 4.98 4.89 24.34
C GLY A 88 4.78 5.96 25.40
N LEU A 89 5.17 7.21 25.12
CA LEU A 89 5.02 8.32 26.05
C LEU A 89 3.56 8.58 26.40
N LEU A 90 2.68 8.66 25.40
CA LEU A 90 1.26 8.94 25.64
C LEU A 90 0.58 7.79 26.39
N SER A 91 0.90 6.54 26.07
CA SER A 91 0.37 5.38 26.79
C SER A 91 0.81 5.35 28.24
N PHE A 92 2.09 5.68 28.51
CA PHE A 92 2.61 5.80 29.87
C PHE A 92 1.86 6.89 30.66
N LEU A 93 1.73 8.09 30.09
CA LEU A 93 1.04 9.20 30.74
C LEU A 93 -0.44 8.90 31.02
N LEU A 94 -1.14 8.28 30.07
CA LEU A 94 -2.54 7.88 30.25
C LEU A 94 -2.72 6.80 31.31
N PHE A 95 -1.80 5.84 31.39
CA PHE A 95 -1.88 4.80 32.41
C PHE A 95 -1.61 5.36 33.81
N VAL A 96 -0.55 6.17 33.96
CA VAL A 96 -0.20 6.80 35.24
C VAL A 96 -1.31 7.75 35.69
N SER A 97 -1.90 8.54 34.79
CA SER A 97 -3.01 9.43 35.15
C SER A 97 -4.26 8.66 35.53
N ALA A 98 -4.60 7.58 34.82
CA ALA A 98 -5.72 6.71 35.17
C ALA A 98 -5.51 6.06 36.55
N GLU A 99 -4.30 5.60 36.86
CA GLU A 99 -3.99 5.01 38.15
C GLU A 99 -4.07 6.04 39.29
N LEU A 100 -3.55 7.25 39.10
CA LEU A 100 -3.66 8.34 40.10
C LEU A 100 -5.11 8.76 40.36
N LEU A 101 -5.98 8.69 39.35
CA LEU A 101 -7.40 9.02 39.49
C LEU A 101 -8.20 7.91 40.19
N LEU A 102 -7.84 6.65 39.96
CA LEU A 102 -8.55 5.49 40.51
C LEU A 102 -8.04 5.11 41.91
N ASN A 103 -6.73 5.23 42.12
CA ASN A 103 -6.06 4.91 43.37
C ASN A 103 -5.35 6.17 43.87
N ASN A 104 -5.80 6.71 45.02
CA ASN A 104 -5.17 7.87 45.67
C ASN A 104 -3.67 7.67 46.02
N HIS A 105 -3.14 6.46 45.84
CA HIS A 105 -1.73 6.12 45.87
C HIS A 105 -1.35 5.36 44.59
N ALA A 106 -0.26 5.76 43.95
CA ALA A 106 0.32 4.99 42.84
C ALA A 106 0.76 3.62 43.37
N SER A 107 -0.05 2.59 43.10
CA SER A 107 0.16 1.23 43.57
C SER A 107 1.19 0.49 42.71
N THR A 108 1.28 0.85 41.42
CA THR A 108 2.26 0.30 40.50
C THR A 108 3.56 1.10 40.54
N ASN A 109 4.68 0.36 40.50
CA ASN A 109 5.99 0.95 40.34
C ASN A 109 6.09 1.58 38.94
N ALA A 110 5.91 2.90 38.84
CA ALA A 110 5.99 3.64 37.59
C ALA A 110 7.30 3.36 36.81
N VAL A 111 8.39 3.07 37.52
CA VAL A 111 9.66 2.64 36.94
C VAL A 111 9.53 1.30 36.20
N ARG A 112 8.85 0.31 36.80
CA ARG A 112 8.60 -0.99 36.14
C ARG A 112 7.71 -0.80 34.93
N LEU A 113 6.65 0.01 35.03
CA LEU A 113 5.77 0.32 33.90
C LEU A 113 6.54 0.97 32.74
N ALA A 114 7.42 1.92 33.04
CA ALA A 114 8.28 2.56 32.05
C ALA A 114 9.20 1.52 31.37
N GLU A 115 9.79 0.60 32.13
CA GLU A 115 10.60 -0.50 31.60
C GLU A 115 9.80 -1.38 30.61
N ILE A 116 8.55 -1.76 30.97
CA ILE A 116 7.66 -2.52 30.07
C ILE A 116 7.44 -1.77 28.76
N ILE A 117 7.06 -0.49 28.85
CA ILE A 117 6.70 0.32 27.69
C ILE A 117 7.91 0.54 26.79
N VAL A 118 9.10 0.75 27.36
CA VAL A 118 10.35 0.90 26.60
C VAL A 118 10.71 -0.40 25.88
N LEU A 119 10.71 -1.54 26.58
CA LEU A 119 11.04 -2.83 25.98
C LEU A 119 10.04 -3.22 24.88
N CYS A 120 8.74 -2.99 25.11
CA CYS A 120 7.71 -3.19 24.09
C CYS A 120 7.93 -2.26 22.90
N SER A 121 8.24 -0.99 23.13
CA SER A 121 8.49 0.00 22.07
C SER A 121 9.68 -0.40 21.19
N ILE A 122 10.76 -0.95 21.78
CA ILE A 122 11.90 -1.48 21.04
C ILE A 122 11.49 -2.70 20.19
N ALA A 123 10.78 -3.66 20.78
CA ALA A 123 10.32 -4.85 20.06
C ALA A 123 9.38 -4.51 18.89
N ILE A 124 8.48 -3.54 19.10
CA ILE A 124 7.57 -3.03 18.07
C ILE A 124 8.35 -2.32 16.97
N PHE A 125 9.31 -1.46 17.32
CA PHE A 125 10.17 -0.79 16.34
C PHE A 125 10.90 -1.80 15.43
N ILE A 126 11.52 -2.81 16.03
CA ILE A 126 12.28 -3.84 15.30
C ILE A 126 11.35 -4.69 14.42
N SER A 127 10.28 -5.25 15.01
CA SER A 127 9.35 -6.12 14.29
C SER A 127 8.76 -5.41 13.08
N MET A 128 8.34 -4.15 13.27
CA MET A 128 7.82 -3.34 12.18
C MET A 128 8.84 -3.00 11.12
N PHE A 129 10.04 -2.63 11.51
CA PHE A 129 11.10 -2.35 10.55
C PHE A 129 11.36 -3.59 9.68
N LEU A 130 11.44 -4.77 10.31
CA LEU A 130 11.60 -6.05 9.61
C LEU A 130 10.43 -6.36 8.68
N ILE A 131 9.18 -6.30 9.17
CA ILE A 131 7.97 -6.54 8.37
C ILE A 131 7.96 -5.63 7.15
N ARG A 132 8.35 -4.36 7.31
CA ARG A 132 8.37 -3.38 6.22
C ARG A 132 9.47 -3.63 5.20
N VAL A 133 10.68 -3.97 5.65
CA VAL A 133 11.78 -4.34 4.75
C VAL A 133 11.47 -5.64 4.00
N ILE A 134 10.90 -6.63 4.67
CA ILE A 134 10.47 -7.88 4.02
C ILE A 134 9.33 -7.57 3.04
N SER A 135 8.35 -6.77 3.45
CA SER A 135 7.22 -6.45 2.59
C SER A 135 7.64 -5.69 1.33
N SER A 136 8.57 -4.74 1.45
CA SER A 136 9.11 -3.97 0.32
C SER A 136 9.90 -4.82 -0.67
N ARG A 137 10.40 -5.98 -0.24
CA ARG A 137 11.14 -6.93 -1.08
C ARG A 137 10.24 -7.93 -1.80
N TYR A 138 9.20 -8.42 -1.13
CA TYR A 138 8.37 -9.52 -1.64
C TYR A 138 7.02 -9.10 -2.20
N PHE A 139 6.39 -8.05 -1.67
CA PHE A 139 5.03 -7.66 -2.07
C PHE A 139 4.99 -6.46 -3.01
N PHE A 140 6.03 -5.61 -3.00
CA PHE A 140 6.10 -4.45 -3.88
C PHE A 140 7.00 -4.75 -5.07
N LYS A 141 6.44 -4.65 -6.30
CA LYS A 141 7.21 -4.80 -7.53
C LYS A 141 8.34 -3.78 -7.56
N SER A 142 9.46 -4.18 -8.16
CA SER A 142 10.67 -3.37 -8.10
C SER A 142 10.63 -2.11 -8.96
N ARG A 143 9.79 -2.11 -9.98
CA ARG A 143 9.52 -1.01 -10.90
C ARG A 143 8.06 -1.09 -11.33
N LEU A 144 7.36 0.04 -11.33
CA LEU A 144 5.99 0.14 -11.85
C LEU A 144 6.06 0.47 -13.34
N LYS A 145 5.61 -0.44 -14.20
CA LYS A 145 5.61 -0.26 -15.66
C LYS A 145 4.29 0.38 -16.09
N VAL A 146 4.33 1.67 -16.40
CA VAL A 146 3.15 2.47 -16.75
C VAL A 146 3.15 2.78 -18.23
N ALA A 147 2.02 2.52 -18.89
CA ALA A 147 1.78 2.93 -20.25
C ALA A 147 0.81 4.12 -20.30
N ILE A 148 1.13 5.14 -21.07
CA ILE A 148 0.23 6.26 -21.35
C ILE A 148 -0.21 6.16 -22.81
N LEU A 149 -1.50 5.95 -23.03
CA LEU A 149 -2.12 5.91 -24.35
C LEU A 149 -2.63 7.31 -24.73
N GLY A 150 -1.93 7.95 -25.66
CA GLY A 150 -2.24 9.28 -26.15
C GLY A 150 -1.18 10.32 -25.73
N ILE A 151 -0.39 10.78 -26.70
CA ILE A 151 0.52 11.91 -26.52
C ILE A 151 -0.32 13.19 -26.62
N THR A 152 -0.79 13.64 -25.47
CA THR A 152 -1.66 14.82 -25.28
C THR A 152 -1.20 15.63 -24.08
N PRO A 153 -1.63 16.89 -23.92
CA PRO A 153 -1.34 17.66 -22.70
C PRO A 153 -1.79 16.97 -21.41
N ALA A 154 -2.90 16.23 -21.44
CA ALA A 154 -3.35 15.40 -20.33
C ALA A 154 -2.38 14.23 -20.04
N GLY A 155 -1.81 13.62 -21.09
CA GLY A 155 -0.78 12.58 -20.99
C GLY A 155 0.50 13.08 -20.32
N LEU A 156 0.97 14.29 -20.65
CA LEU A 156 2.13 14.89 -19.99
C LEU A 156 1.83 15.29 -18.55
N ALA A 157 0.62 15.79 -18.29
CA ALA A 157 0.22 16.17 -16.95
C ALA A 157 0.23 14.95 -16.01
N ILE A 158 -0.29 13.79 -16.47
CA ILE A 158 -0.27 12.56 -15.68
C ILE A 158 1.15 12.00 -15.55
N GLU A 159 1.97 12.04 -16.60
CA GLU A 159 3.39 11.67 -16.51
C GLU A 159 4.12 12.48 -15.40
N GLN A 160 3.95 13.81 -15.38
CA GLN A 160 4.55 14.66 -14.36
C GLN A 160 4.02 14.37 -12.95
N ALA A 161 2.71 14.11 -12.83
CA ALA A 161 2.10 13.73 -11.56
C ALA A 161 2.66 12.39 -11.05
N LEU A 162 2.76 11.39 -11.93
CA LEU A 162 3.32 10.08 -11.65
C LEU A 162 4.80 10.17 -11.30
N PHE A 163 5.61 10.94 -12.02
CA PHE A 163 7.02 11.14 -11.66
C PHE A 163 7.19 11.79 -10.29
N LYS A 164 6.30 12.73 -9.92
CA LYS A 164 6.33 13.37 -8.60
C LYS A 164 5.90 12.44 -7.48
N GLU A 165 4.92 11.56 -7.75
CA GLU A 165 4.42 10.60 -6.77
C GLU A 165 5.38 9.42 -6.57
N TYR A 166 5.97 8.93 -7.66
CA TYR A 166 6.83 7.74 -7.70
C TYR A 166 8.32 8.07 -7.89
N THR A 167 8.78 9.29 -7.57
CA THR A 167 10.17 9.77 -7.78
C THR A 167 11.24 8.81 -7.22
N HIS A 168 10.89 7.97 -6.26
CA HIS A 168 11.79 7.03 -5.58
C HIS A 168 11.54 5.54 -5.91
N ASP A 169 10.50 5.21 -6.67
CA ASP A 169 9.96 3.85 -6.82
C ASP A 169 10.29 3.15 -8.16
N GLY A 170 11.20 3.73 -8.96
CA GLY A 170 11.63 3.12 -10.21
C GLY A 170 10.45 2.94 -11.17
N ILE A 171 9.65 3.98 -11.37
CA ILE A 171 8.61 4.00 -12.40
C ILE A 171 9.24 3.99 -13.79
N ASP A 172 8.68 3.20 -14.69
CA ASP A 172 9.04 3.17 -16.11
C ASP A 172 7.80 3.60 -16.90
N ILE A 173 7.80 4.85 -17.38
CA ILE A 173 6.67 5.42 -18.11
C ILE A 173 6.98 5.34 -19.60
N THR A 174 6.05 4.77 -20.36
CA THR A 174 6.16 4.64 -21.81
C THR A 174 4.92 5.19 -22.50
N PHE A 175 5.11 5.98 -23.57
CA PHE A 175 4.01 6.48 -24.39
C PHE A 175 3.67 5.56 -25.56
N PHE A 176 2.36 5.46 -25.84
CA PHE A 176 1.78 4.77 -26.99
C PHE A 176 0.84 5.71 -27.73
N GLU A 177 0.87 5.68 -29.06
CA GLU A 177 0.09 6.60 -29.89
C GLU A 177 -0.22 6.00 -31.26
N ASP A 178 -1.51 5.94 -31.59
CA ASP A 178 -1.98 5.43 -32.88
C ASP A 178 -1.79 6.45 -34.02
N ARG A 179 -1.72 7.75 -33.68
CA ARG A 179 -1.49 8.78 -34.69
C ARG A 179 -0.08 8.62 -35.27
N ALA A 180 -0.02 8.58 -36.60
CA ALA A 180 1.24 8.54 -37.33
C ALA A 180 2.01 9.87 -37.23
N VAL A 181 1.29 11.00 -37.20
CA VAL A 181 1.86 12.34 -37.15
C VAL A 181 1.32 13.10 -35.93
N GLN A 182 2.23 13.61 -35.11
CA GLN A 182 1.89 14.46 -33.97
C GLN A 182 1.54 15.87 -34.46
N ARG A 183 0.33 16.34 -34.15
CA ARG A 183 -0.16 17.66 -34.62
C ARG A 183 0.35 18.83 -33.79
N ASP A 184 0.70 18.60 -32.53
CA ASP A 184 1.25 19.62 -31.63
C ASP A 184 2.78 19.54 -31.68
N SER A 185 3.41 20.60 -32.19
CA SER A 185 4.86 20.69 -32.33
C SER A 185 5.59 20.61 -30.99
N ARG A 186 4.94 21.01 -29.89
CA ARG A 186 5.51 20.94 -28.53
C ARG A 186 5.62 19.51 -28.01
N LEU A 187 4.92 18.56 -28.64
CA LEU A 187 4.84 17.16 -28.23
C LEU A 187 5.67 16.23 -29.13
N LEU A 188 6.41 16.80 -30.11
CA LEU A 188 7.22 16.03 -31.06
C LEU A 188 8.43 15.34 -30.41
N SER A 189 8.91 15.84 -29.27
CA SER A 189 10.07 15.29 -28.56
C SER A 189 9.76 14.02 -27.76
N ILE A 190 8.48 13.61 -27.67
CA ILE A 190 8.08 12.43 -26.91
C ILE A 190 8.17 11.20 -27.83
N GLU A 191 9.07 10.29 -27.46
CA GLU A 191 9.22 9.01 -28.15
C GLU A 191 8.03 8.10 -27.84
N LYS A 192 7.39 7.57 -28.90
CA LYS A 192 6.37 6.53 -28.76
C LYS A 192 7.00 5.15 -28.94
N LYS A 193 6.68 4.19 -28.07
CA LYS A 193 7.15 2.80 -28.19
C LYS A 193 6.36 1.99 -29.22
N GLY A 194 5.10 2.38 -29.46
CA GLY A 194 4.21 1.66 -30.38
C GLY A 194 2.83 2.28 -30.46
N ASN A 195 1.89 1.51 -31.01
CA ASN A 195 0.48 1.84 -31.12
C ASN A 195 -0.36 1.14 -30.02
N SER A 196 -1.68 1.35 -30.04
CA SER A 196 -2.61 0.75 -29.08
C SER A 196 -2.65 -0.78 -29.10
N ARG A 197 -2.44 -1.43 -30.26
CA ARG A 197 -2.41 -2.89 -30.37
C ARG A 197 -1.15 -3.48 -29.75
N ASP A 198 -0.01 -2.80 -29.93
CA ASP A 198 1.26 -3.18 -29.28
C ASP A 198 1.10 -3.08 -27.75
N LEU A 199 0.45 -2.02 -27.28
CA LEU A 199 0.13 -1.86 -25.86
C LEU A 199 -0.78 -2.98 -25.34
N LEU A 200 -1.84 -3.34 -26.09
CA LEU A 200 -2.73 -4.43 -25.71
C LEU A 200 -1.98 -5.78 -25.62
N ALA A 201 -1.06 -6.05 -26.55
CA ALA A 201 -0.23 -7.25 -26.52
C ALA A 201 0.69 -7.28 -25.29
N LEU A 202 1.32 -6.15 -24.96
CA LEU A 202 2.15 -6.03 -23.75
C LEU A 202 1.33 -6.16 -22.46
N ALA A 203 0.13 -5.59 -22.42
CA ALA A 203 -0.78 -5.75 -21.29
C ALA A 203 -1.20 -7.21 -21.09
N LYS A 204 -1.53 -7.94 -22.18
CA LYS A 204 -1.85 -9.38 -22.13
C LYS A 204 -0.65 -10.23 -21.70
N ALA A 205 0.56 -9.82 -22.03
CA ALA A 205 1.78 -10.50 -21.60
C ALA A 205 2.18 -10.22 -20.14
N GLY A 206 1.44 -9.35 -19.42
CA GLY A 206 1.80 -8.91 -18.07
C GLY A 206 3.03 -8.00 -18.04
N GLU A 207 3.36 -7.39 -19.18
CA GLU A 207 4.52 -6.51 -19.31
C GLU A 207 4.24 -5.06 -18.93
N ILE A 208 2.97 -4.71 -18.72
CA ILE A 208 2.50 -3.41 -18.25
C ILE A 208 1.68 -3.63 -16.99
N ASP A 209 1.89 -2.80 -15.98
CA ASP A 209 1.15 -2.85 -14.71
C ASP A 209 -0.08 -1.94 -14.76
N GLU A 210 0.06 -0.74 -15.33
CA GLU A 210 -0.99 0.27 -15.39
C GLU A 210 -1.07 0.93 -16.77
N VAL A 211 -2.29 1.18 -17.25
CA VAL A 211 -2.58 1.89 -18.50
C VAL A 211 -3.38 3.15 -18.22
N TYR A 212 -2.84 4.30 -18.59
CA TYR A 212 -3.52 5.59 -18.52
C TYR A 212 -3.98 6.01 -19.93
N ILE A 213 -5.30 6.04 -20.13
CA ILE A 213 -5.91 6.51 -21.38
C ILE A 213 -6.04 8.04 -21.30
N ALA A 214 -5.16 8.75 -21.99
CA ALA A 214 -5.09 10.20 -22.08
C ALA A 214 -5.55 10.71 -23.44
N LEU A 215 -6.65 10.15 -23.95
CA LEU A 215 -7.26 10.54 -25.22
C LEU A 215 -8.28 11.67 -25.00
N PRO A 216 -8.48 12.58 -25.96
CA PRO A 216 -9.52 13.62 -25.84
C PRO A 216 -10.89 13.01 -25.61
N MET A 217 -11.68 13.56 -24.68
CA MET A 217 -13.00 13.02 -24.31
C MET A 217 -14.02 13.03 -25.46
N VAL A 218 -13.77 13.80 -26.51
CA VAL A 218 -14.55 13.79 -27.75
C VAL A 218 -14.45 12.42 -28.47
N ALA A 219 -13.36 11.69 -28.28
CA ALA A 219 -13.13 10.37 -28.87
C ALA A 219 -13.82 9.23 -28.08
N GLN A 220 -15.05 9.43 -27.61
CA GLN A 220 -15.74 8.50 -26.71
C GLN A 220 -15.84 7.06 -27.25
N GLN A 221 -16.10 6.89 -28.55
CA GLN A 221 -16.20 5.57 -29.17
C GLN A 221 -14.87 4.82 -29.11
N ARG A 222 -13.75 5.53 -29.35
CA ARG A 222 -12.41 4.96 -29.31
C ARG A 222 -12.01 4.59 -27.88
N ILE A 223 -12.35 5.43 -26.91
CA ILE A 223 -12.14 5.14 -25.48
C ILE A 223 -12.91 3.88 -25.08
N ARG A 224 -14.19 3.78 -25.45
CA ARG A 224 -15.01 2.58 -25.19
C ARG A 224 -14.43 1.32 -25.83
N GLN A 225 -13.94 1.42 -27.07
CA GLN A 225 -13.27 0.30 -27.75
C GLN A 225 -12.06 -0.18 -26.96
N PHE A 226 -11.17 0.72 -26.56
CA PHE A 226 -10.01 0.34 -25.76
C PHE A 226 -10.39 -0.27 -24.42
N LEU A 227 -11.34 0.33 -23.70
CA LEU A 227 -11.80 -0.23 -22.42
C LEU A 227 -12.32 -1.66 -22.57
N ASN A 228 -13.05 -1.96 -23.65
CA ASN A 228 -13.50 -3.32 -23.95
C ASN A 228 -12.35 -4.25 -24.37
N GLU A 229 -11.34 -3.76 -25.08
CA GLU A 229 -10.18 -4.58 -25.45
C GLU A 229 -9.32 -4.93 -24.24
N PHE A 230 -9.17 -4.00 -23.29
CA PHE A 230 -8.42 -4.22 -22.05
C PHE A 230 -9.21 -5.00 -20.99
N SER A 231 -10.53 -5.15 -21.10
CA SER A 231 -11.33 -5.87 -20.10
C SER A 231 -10.95 -7.35 -19.95
N ASP A 232 -10.39 -7.95 -21.00
CA ASP A 232 -9.90 -9.34 -21.00
C ASP A 232 -8.45 -9.45 -20.49
N THR A 233 -7.90 -8.39 -19.91
CA THR A 233 -6.53 -8.35 -19.39
C THR A 233 -6.54 -8.12 -17.88
N THR A 234 -5.41 -8.41 -17.23
CA THR A 234 -5.23 -8.17 -15.79
C THR A 234 -4.62 -6.81 -15.48
N VAL A 235 -4.51 -5.91 -16.47
CA VAL A 235 -3.89 -4.60 -16.30
C VAL A 235 -4.88 -3.62 -15.69
N ASP A 236 -4.41 -2.74 -14.81
CA ASP A 236 -5.26 -1.70 -14.26
C ASP A 236 -5.37 -0.55 -15.26
N VAL A 237 -6.61 -0.19 -15.64
CA VAL A 237 -6.87 0.82 -16.66
C VAL A 237 -7.54 2.05 -16.05
N PHE A 238 -6.92 3.20 -16.30
CA PHE A 238 -7.30 4.50 -15.79
C PHE A 238 -7.66 5.45 -16.94
N LEU A 239 -8.83 6.07 -16.87
CA LEU A 239 -9.18 7.16 -17.77
C LEU A 239 -8.69 8.49 -17.19
N VAL A 240 -7.88 9.22 -17.96
CA VAL A 240 -7.45 10.58 -17.60
C VAL A 240 -8.44 11.57 -18.21
N PRO A 241 -9.23 12.30 -17.41
CA PRO A 241 -10.15 13.29 -17.93
C PRO A 241 -9.37 14.44 -18.55
N ASP A 242 -9.90 14.96 -19.65
CA ASP A 242 -9.37 16.16 -20.27
C ASP A 242 -9.86 17.40 -19.50
N LEU A 243 -9.07 17.84 -18.52
CA LEU A 243 -9.34 19.07 -17.77
C LEU A 243 -8.96 20.33 -18.56
N PHE A 244 -8.33 20.19 -19.73
CA PHE A 244 -7.81 21.29 -20.55
C PHE A 244 -8.70 21.63 -21.76
N SER A 245 -9.57 20.72 -22.20
CA SER A 245 -10.44 20.91 -23.38
C SER A 245 -11.47 22.05 -23.29
N TYR A 246 -11.66 22.68 -22.12
CA TYR A 246 -12.60 23.81 -21.94
C TYR A 246 -11.92 25.20 -21.86
N SER A 247 -10.62 25.31 -22.13
CA SER A 247 -9.86 26.53 -21.83
C SER A 247 -9.93 27.66 -22.88
N SER A 248 -10.89 27.67 -23.82
CA SER A 248 -10.94 28.75 -24.83
C SER A 248 -11.39 30.12 -24.28
N HIS A 249 -11.84 30.22 -23.02
CA HIS A 249 -12.36 31.48 -22.45
C HIS A 249 -11.88 31.83 -21.03
N ILE A 250 -10.94 31.10 -20.42
CA ILE A 250 -10.46 31.43 -19.06
C ILE A 250 -8.94 31.47 -19.04
N SER A 251 -8.42 32.70 -19.16
CA SER A 251 -7.08 33.06 -18.72
C SER A 251 -6.96 32.80 -17.22
N GLN A 252 -5.89 32.12 -16.81
CA GLN A 252 -5.54 31.74 -15.43
C GLN A 252 -6.14 30.42 -14.92
N LEU A 253 -5.80 29.30 -15.57
CA LEU A 253 -5.84 28.01 -14.89
C LEU A 253 -4.52 27.76 -14.17
N ARG A 254 -4.58 28.05 -12.88
CA ARG A 254 -3.60 27.69 -11.87
C ARG A 254 -3.46 26.16 -11.89
N MET A 255 -2.28 25.66 -12.26
CA MET A 255 -1.91 24.24 -12.18
C MET A 255 -1.93 23.82 -10.70
N PHE A 256 -3.10 23.50 -10.17
CA PHE A 256 -3.24 22.84 -8.88
C PHE A 256 -3.39 21.34 -9.11
N GLY A 257 -2.36 20.61 -8.69
CA GLY A 257 -2.32 19.15 -8.78
C GLY A 257 -3.50 18.51 -8.07
N ASN A 258 -4.30 17.77 -8.83
CA ASN A 258 -5.16 16.66 -8.42
C ASN A 258 -5.78 16.08 -9.72
N ILE A 259 -4.98 15.38 -10.52
CA ILE A 259 -5.50 14.69 -11.70
C ILE A 259 -6.36 13.54 -11.18
N GLN A 260 -7.67 13.66 -11.37
CA GLN A 260 -8.62 12.63 -10.97
C GLN A 260 -8.65 11.59 -12.06
N THR A 261 -8.06 10.42 -11.84
CA THR A 261 -8.26 9.30 -12.76
C THR A 261 -9.45 8.48 -12.32
N ILE A 262 -10.27 8.08 -13.28
CA ILE A 262 -11.36 7.12 -13.02
C ILE A 262 -10.80 5.74 -13.31
N SER A 263 -10.65 4.92 -12.27
CA SER A 263 -10.34 3.50 -12.42
C SER A 263 -11.60 2.79 -12.93
N ILE A 264 -11.52 2.15 -14.10
CA ILE A 264 -12.66 1.47 -14.73
C ILE A 264 -12.53 -0.04 -14.55
N PHE A 265 -11.30 -0.53 -14.48
CA PHE A 265 -10.98 -1.92 -14.17
C PHE A 265 -9.81 -1.94 -13.18
N THR A 266 -10.02 -2.61 -12.06
CA THR A 266 -8.95 -3.06 -11.16
C THR A 266 -8.90 -4.58 -11.23
N SER A 267 -7.72 -5.19 -11.30
CA SER A 267 -7.59 -6.64 -11.22
C SER A 267 -8.29 -7.19 -9.95
N PRO A 268 -9.14 -8.23 -10.08
CA PRO A 268 -10.03 -8.70 -9.00
C PRO A 268 -9.29 -9.28 -7.78
N PHE A 269 -7.98 -9.55 -7.91
CA PHE A 269 -7.13 -10.08 -6.85
C PHE A 269 -5.99 -9.14 -6.46
N GLU A 270 -6.19 -7.82 -6.57
CA GLU A 270 -5.25 -6.81 -6.09
C GLU A 270 -5.41 -6.52 -4.59
N GLY A 271 -4.30 -6.26 -3.90
CA GLY A 271 -4.31 -5.81 -2.50
C GLY A 271 -4.68 -6.86 -1.45
N GLU A 272 -5.48 -6.48 -0.46
CA GLU A 272 -5.82 -7.31 0.70
C GLU A 272 -6.40 -8.68 0.31
N GLY A 273 -7.17 -8.74 -0.78
CA GLY A 273 -7.70 -10.00 -1.33
C GLY A 273 -6.61 -10.96 -1.83
N ALA A 274 -5.49 -10.43 -2.35
CA ALA A 274 -4.35 -11.23 -2.79
C ALA A 274 -3.70 -11.99 -1.63
N VAL A 275 -3.56 -11.32 -0.47
CA VAL A 275 -2.96 -11.91 0.73
C VAL A 275 -3.89 -12.98 1.29
N LEU A 276 -5.18 -12.70 1.35
CA LEU A 276 -6.16 -13.68 1.80
C LEU A 276 -6.13 -14.93 0.92
N LYS A 277 -6.12 -14.75 -0.41
CA LYS A 277 -6.02 -15.87 -1.35
C LYS A 277 -4.74 -16.66 -1.16
N ARG A 278 -3.61 -15.99 -0.92
CA ARG A 278 -2.33 -16.66 -0.67
C ARG A 278 -2.35 -17.49 0.61
N ILE A 279 -2.96 -16.98 1.68
CA ILE A 279 -3.13 -17.72 2.94
C ILE A 279 -4.01 -18.94 2.71
N GLU A 280 -5.13 -18.77 2.00
CA GLU A 280 -6.04 -19.85 1.62
C GLU A 280 -5.31 -20.95 0.84
N ASP A 281 -4.56 -20.59 -0.19
CA ASP A 281 -3.80 -21.55 -1.02
C ASP A 281 -2.75 -22.32 -0.20
N ILE A 282 -2.07 -21.65 0.75
CA ILE A 282 -1.10 -22.30 1.64
C ILE A 282 -1.80 -23.26 2.60
N VAL A 283 -2.91 -22.86 3.22
CA VAL A 283 -3.64 -23.68 4.18
C VAL A 283 -4.25 -24.89 3.50
N LEU A 284 -4.95 -24.69 2.37
CA LEU A 284 -5.54 -25.77 1.59
C LEU A 284 -4.45 -26.69 1.01
N GLY A 285 -3.38 -26.11 0.45
CA GLY A 285 -2.25 -26.88 -0.07
C GLY A 285 -1.57 -27.73 1.01
N ALA A 286 -1.33 -27.17 2.20
CA ALA A 286 -0.76 -27.91 3.32
C ALA A 286 -1.70 -29.02 3.82
N PHE A 287 -3.01 -28.75 3.90
CA PHE A 287 -4.01 -29.74 4.27
C PHE A 287 -4.01 -30.93 3.30
N PHE A 288 -4.10 -30.68 1.99
CA PHE A 288 -4.08 -31.75 0.99
C PHE A 288 -2.75 -32.50 0.97
N THR A 289 -1.62 -31.83 1.21
CA THR A 289 -0.31 -32.47 1.33
C THR A 289 -0.25 -33.40 2.54
N LEU A 290 -0.82 -33.00 3.68
CA LEU A 290 -0.85 -33.81 4.90
C LEU A 290 -1.75 -35.04 4.74
N VAL A 291 -2.87 -34.90 4.02
CA VAL A 291 -3.78 -36.01 3.71
C VAL A 291 -3.19 -36.97 2.66
N SER A 292 -2.38 -36.50 1.71
CA SER A 292 -1.76 -37.36 0.68
C SER A 292 -0.49 -38.08 1.16
N LEU A 293 0.16 -37.57 2.22
CA LEU A 293 1.37 -38.12 2.84
C LEU A 293 1.32 -39.64 3.12
N PRO A 294 0.26 -40.21 3.74
CA PRO A 294 0.17 -41.64 4.02
C PRO A 294 0.12 -42.50 2.75
N VAL A 295 -0.59 -42.03 1.71
CA VAL A 295 -0.69 -42.72 0.42
C VAL A 295 0.65 -42.72 -0.28
N MET A 296 1.36 -41.58 -0.29
CA MET A 296 2.70 -41.49 -0.84
C MET A 296 3.69 -42.43 -0.11
N LEU A 297 3.57 -42.54 1.22
CA LEU A 297 4.38 -43.45 2.04
C LEU A 297 4.13 -44.93 1.69
N ALA A 298 2.86 -45.31 1.50
CA ALA A 298 2.50 -46.66 1.11
C ALA A 298 3.04 -47.03 -0.28
N VAL A 299 2.94 -46.12 -1.26
CA VAL A 299 3.53 -46.30 -2.59
C VAL A 299 5.06 -46.40 -2.52
N ALA A 300 5.71 -45.57 -1.70
CA ALA A 300 7.16 -45.60 -1.52
C ALA A 300 7.65 -46.94 -0.94
N ILE A 301 6.92 -47.51 0.03
CA ILE A 301 7.20 -48.85 0.56
C ILE A 301 6.99 -49.90 -0.53
N GLY A 302 5.89 -49.82 -1.29
CA GLY A 302 5.56 -50.78 -2.34
C GLY A 302 6.56 -50.84 -3.50
N ILE A 303 7.24 -49.74 -3.83
CA ILE A 303 8.31 -49.71 -4.84
C ILE A 303 9.63 -50.28 -4.29
N LYS A 304 9.85 -50.17 -2.98
CA LYS A 304 11.12 -50.58 -2.34
C LYS A 304 11.18 -52.09 -2.05
N LEU A 305 10.03 -52.72 -1.82
CA LEU A 305 9.87 -54.17 -1.68
C LEU A 305 9.99 -54.86 -3.04
#